data_AF-A0A536QP35-F1
#
_entry.id   AF-A0A536QP35-F1
#
_cell.length_a   1.000
_cell.length_b   1.000
_cell.length_c   1.000
_cell.angle_alpha   90.00
_cell.angle_beta   90.00
_cell.angle_gamma   90.00
#
_symmetry.space_group_name_H-M   'P 1'
#
loop_
_entity.id
_entity.type
_entity.pdbx_description
1 polymer ?
#
loop_
_entity_poly.entity_id
_entity_poly.type
_entity_poly.pdbx_seq_one_letter_code
_entity_poly.pdbx_strand_id
1 'polypeptide(L)' 'EWAHGTSKRFGIVHTDYLTQRRRVKASGEWYRRLIAAHQAARTTAAAK' A
#
# COMPACT_ATOMS: atom_id res chain seq x y z
N GLU A 1 -3.60 -16.10 -6.82
CA GLU A 1 -4.39 -15.41 -7.86
C GLU A 1 -5.07 -16.42 -8.77
N TRP A 2 -6.10 -17.08 -8.23
CA TRP A 2 -6.94 -18.03 -8.97
C TRP A 2 -6.09 -19.05 -9.76
N ALA A 3 -6.33 -19.19 -11.07
CA ALA A 3 -5.59 -20.10 -11.94
C ALA A 3 -4.06 -19.87 -11.98
N HIS A 4 -3.56 -18.70 -11.56
CA HIS A 4 -2.13 -18.37 -11.60
C HIS A 4 -1.37 -18.70 -10.31
N GLY A 5 -2.03 -19.24 -9.28
CA GLY A 5 -1.36 -19.55 -8.00
C GLY A 5 -0.65 -18.31 -7.43
N THR A 6 0.60 -18.46 -6.97
CA THR A 6 1.39 -17.38 -6.34
C THR A 6 2.33 -16.64 -7.30
N SER A 7 2.24 -16.93 -8.60
CA SER A 7 3.13 -16.33 -9.62
C SER A 7 2.87 -14.84 -9.84
N LYS A 8 1.63 -14.39 -9.67
CA LYS A 8 1.22 -12.99 -9.78
C LYS A 8 1.16 -12.33 -8.39
N ARG A 9 1.63 -11.08 -8.30
CA ARG A 9 1.82 -10.35 -7.04
C ARG A 9 1.29 -8.92 -7.12
N PHE A 10 -0.02 -8.75 -7.01
CA PHE A 10 -0.70 -7.45 -7.16
C PHE A 10 -0.63 -6.55 -5.92
N GLY A 11 -0.43 -7.10 -4.73
CA GLY A 11 -0.47 -6.32 -3.48
C GLY A 11 0.63 -5.25 -3.36
N ILE A 12 0.35 -4.18 -2.61
CA ILE A 12 1.33 -3.15 -2.22
C ILE A 12 2.30 -3.60 -1.11
N VAL A 13 2.04 -4.77 -0.52
CA VAL A 13 2.93 -5.46 0.43
C VAL A 13 3.42 -6.74 -0.21
N HIS A 14 4.72 -7.00 -0.11
CA HIS A 14 5.29 -8.30 -0.44
C HIS A 14 5.20 -9.22 0.77
N THR A 15 4.70 -10.44 0.57
CA THR A 15 4.72 -11.51 1.57
C THR A 15 5.68 -12.59 1.09
N ASP A 16 6.66 -12.92 1.91
CA ASP A 16 7.43 -14.15 1.77
C ASP A 16 6.50 -15.31 2.16
N TYR A 17 6.21 -16.22 1.23
CA TYR A 17 5.28 -17.32 1.50
C TYR A 17 5.85 -18.40 2.41
N LEU A 18 7.18 -18.57 2.44
CA LEU A 18 7.82 -19.57 3.29
C LEU A 18 7.80 -19.11 4.75
N THR A 19 8.11 -17.84 5.00
CA THR A 19 8.29 -17.32 6.36
C THR A 19 7.16 -16.42 6.84
N GLN A 20 6.18 -16.13 5.98
CA GLN A 20 5.10 -15.17 6.21
C GLN A 20 5.57 -13.73 6.52
N ARG A 21 6.85 -13.41 6.26
CA ARG A 21 7.39 -12.07 6.51
C ARG A 21 6.82 -11.09 5.51
N ARG A 22 6.47 -9.90 5.99
CA ARG A 22 5.86 -8.84 5.19
C ARG A 22 6.83 -7.68 5.02
N ARG A 23 6.94 -7.18 3.80
CA ARG A 23 7.69 -5.96 3.47
C ARG A 23 6.81 -5.03 2.64
N VAL A 24 6.69 -3.78 3.06
CA VAL A 24 5.98 -2.75 2.29
C VAL A 24 6.78 -2.45 1.02
N LYS A 25 6.11 -2.47 -0.13
CA LYS A 25 6.73 -2.10 -1.41
C LYS A 25 6.77 -0.57 -1.53
N ALA A 26 7.58 -0.08 -2.47
CA ALA A 26 7.61 1.35 -2.79
C ALA A 26 6.21 1.91 -3.14
N SER A 27 5.36 1.11 -3.79
CA SER A 27 3.97 1.48 -4.07
C SER A 27 3.13 1.66 -2.80
N GLY A 28 3.34 0.85 -1.76
CA GLY A 28 2.68 1.01 -0.46
C GLY A 28 3.15 2.28 0.26
N GLU A 29 4.46 2.56 0.23
CA GLU A 29 4.99 3.80 0.79
C GLU A 29 4.49 5.05 0.07
N TRP A 30 4.39 4.99 -1.26
CA TRP A 30 3.79 6.06 -2.04
C TRP A 30 2.32 6.27 -1.67
N TYR A 31 1.54 5.18 -1.56
CA TYR A 31 0.12 5.27 -1.23
C TYR A 31 -0.11 5.84 0.18
N ARG A 32 0.75 5.50 1.14
CA ARG A 32 0.76 6.10 2.48
C ARG A 32 0.95 7.62 2.41
N ARG A 33 1.92 8.10 1.61
CA ARG A 33 2.16 9.55 1.43
C ARG A 33 0.98 10.25 0.76
N LEU A 34 0.36 9.61 -0.24
CA LEU A 34 -0.83 10.14 -0.90
C LEU A 34 -1.97 10.37 0.10
N ILE A 35 -2.28 9.37 0.93
CA ILE A 35 -3.33 9.48 1.95
C ILE A 35 -3.00 10.61 2.93
N ALA A 36 -1.77 10.69 3.41
CA ALA A 36 -1.35 11.75 4.34
C ALA A 36 -1.53 13.15 3.73
N ALA A 37 -1.12 13.35 2.48
CA ALA A 37 -1.30 14.60 1.76
C ALA A 37 -2.78 14.95 1.57
N HIS A 38 -3.61 13.95 1.24
CA HIS A 38 -5.05 14.14 1.10
C HIS A 38 -5.71 14.58 2.41
N GLN A 39 -5.34 13.99 3.54
CA GLN A 39 -5.87 14.37 4.85
C GLN A 39 -5.43 15.79 5.23
N ALA A 40 -4.16 16.15 5.01
CA ALA A 40 -3.68 17.50 5.28
C ALA A 40 -4.46 18.55 4.47
N ALA A 41 -4.70 18.30 3.18
CA ALA A 41 -5.49 19.19 2.34
C ALA A 41 -6.94 19.34 2.85
N ARG A 42 -7.56 18.25 3.30
CA ARG A 42 -8.92 18.27 3.89
C ARG A 42 -8.97 19.08 5.18
N THR A 43 -8.00 18.93 6.07
CA THR A 43 -7.93 19.70 7.31
C THR A 43 -7.79 21.19 7.03
N THR A 44 -6.91 21.58 6.09
CA THR A 44 -6.76 22.98 5.67
C THR A 44 -8.06 23.54 5.11
N ALA A 45 -8.78 22.77 4.28
CA ALA A 45 -10.05 23.21 3.71
C ALA A 45 -11.15 23.38 4.76
N ALA A 46 -11.18 22.55 5.80
CA ALA A 46 -12.16 22.65 6.89
C ALA A 46 -11.86 23.78 7.89
N ALA A 47 -10.61 24.23 7.96
CA ALA A 47 -10.17 25.34 8.82
C ALA A 47 -10.35 26.73 8.20
N LYS A 48 -10.71 26.78 6.91
CA LYS A 48 -11.01 28.01 6.15
C LYS A 48 -12.51 28.24 6.09
#